data_AF-G3PVG9-F1
#
_entry.id   AF-G3PVG9-F1
#
_cell.length_a   1.000
_cell.length_b   1.000
_cell.length_c   1.000
_cell.angle_alpha   90.00
_cell.angle_beta   90.00
_cell.angle_gamma   90.00
#
_symmetry.space_group_name_H-M   'P 1'
#
loop_
_entity.id
_entity.type
_entity.pdbx_description
1 polymer ?
#
loop_
_entity_poly.entity_id
_entity_poly.type
_entity_poly.pdbx_seq_one_letter_code
_entity_poly.pdbx_strand_id
1 'polypeptide(L)'
;MAPGDMVQDHAKQLKPKDKRPVSRTSKADCEPDGSFVFEAHEAWKDFHNSLRHFYEVGELCDVTLKVELVARACCEYMKAHFHPTNCLAVRTFAESHNRVDLMDMADRYACEHFTEVVDCEDFICVSPQHLRTLLSSSELNIHSETQVYNAAVKWLKANPQHHEDWLDQIMSQVRLPLLPVEFLTGTVSKDEMIKGNLSCRDLMDEARNYHLHLSNKVVQDFEYSVRTVPRKHTAGVLFCVGGRGGSGDPFRSIECYSITKNSWFFGPEMNSRRRHVGVISVGGRVYAVGGHDGSEHLGNMEMFDPLTNKWMMKASMNTKRRGIALAALGGPIYAIGGLDDNSCFNDVERYDIESDCWSSVAPMNTPRGGVGSVALGSFVYAVGGNDGVASLSSVERFNPHLNKWTEVSEMGQRRAGNGVSKLNGCLYVVGGFDDNSPLSSVERFDPRMHRWEYVSELTTPRGGVGVATVMGRVFAVGGHNGNIYLNTVEAFEPRMNRGELGGSVSHCRAGTGVAVCSSHVSQIRDVGQGSSNVANCM
;
A
#
# COMPACT_ATOMS: atom_id res chain seq x y z
N MET A 1 -62.27 -17.84 -48.56
CA MET A 1 -62.67 -19.17 -49.06
C MET A 1 -61.59 -20.16 -48.67
N ALA A 2 -61.95 -21.21 -47.92
CA ALA A 2 -61.36 -22.55 -48.09
C ALA A 2 -62.20 -23.27 -49.20
N PRO A 3 -61.90 -24.50 -49.71
CA PRO A 3 -61.09 -25.61 -49.16
C PRO A 3 -59.95 -26.09 -50.11
N GLY A 4 -59.07 -27.04 -49.73
CA GLY A 4 -59.24 -28.51 -49.78
C GLY A 4 -58.22 -29.09 -50.79
N ASP A 5 -57.84 -30.37 -50.81
CA ASP A 5 -58.12 -31.50 -49.93
C ASP A 5 -57.14 -32.69 -50.20
N MET A 6 -57.01 -33.61 -49.23
CA MET A 6 -56.54 -35.03 -49.30
C MET A 6 -55.17 -35.42 -49.95
N VAL A 7 -54.36 -36.43 -49.54
CA VAL A 7 -54.14 -37.33 -48.37
C VAL A 7 -53.90 -38.81 -48.79
N GLN A 8 -52.81 -39.42 -48.27
CA GLN A 8 -52.50 -40.87 -48.13
C GLN A 8 -52.25 -41.71 -49.41
N ASP A 9 -51.57 -42.88 -49.36
CA ASP A 9 -51.21 -43.75 -48.22
C ASP A 9 -49.83 -44.44 -48.47
N HIS A 10 -48.90 -44.55 -47.52
CA HIS A 10 -48.73 -45.64 -46.51
C HIS A 10 -47.45 -45.36 -45.66
N ALA A 11 -47.05 -46.07 -44.59
CA ALA A 11 -47.46 -47.37 -44.00
C ALA A 11 -47.45 -47.35 -42.44
N LYS A 12 -46.83 -48.37 -41.79
CA LYS A 12 -46.75 -48.63 -40.33
C LYS A 12 -45.27 -48.71 -39.87
N GLN A 13 -44.80 -47.97 -38.86
CA GLN A 13 -44.95 -48.11 -37.39
C GLN A 13 -44.12 -49.22 -36.70
N LEU A 14 -43.19 -48.79 -35.80
CA LEU A 14 -43.01 -49.30 -34.41
C LEU A 14 -42.10 -48.34 -33.59
N LYS A 15 -42.22 -48.35 -32.24
CA LYS A 15 -41.75 -47.29 -31.29
C LYS A 15 -40.46 -47.66 -30.51
N PRO A 16 -39.78 -46.71 -29.84
CA PRO A 16 -40.09 -46.34 -28.43
C PRO A 16 -40.02 -44.80 -28.14
N LYS A 17 -40.97 -44.14 -27.46
CA LYS A 17 -41.24 -44.01 -26.00
C LYS A 17 -40.24 -43.17 -25.15
N ASP A 18 -40.55 -41.87 -25.07
CA ASP A 18 -40.54 -40.92 -23.92
C ASP A 18 -39.39 -40.86 -22.88
N LYS A 19 -38.85 -39.63 -22.71
CA LYS A 19 -38.78 -38.91 -21.42
C LYS A 19 -38.57 -37.38 -21.62
N ARG A 20 -39.19 -36.56 -20.76
CA ARG A 20 -39.15 -35.07 -20.81
C ARG A 20 -37.90 -34.49 -20.10
N PRO A 21 -37.48 -33.25 -20.42
CA PRO A 21 -36.34 -32.58 -19.77
C PRO A 21 -36.70 -31.99 -18.40
N VAL A 22 -35.71 -31.87 -17.52
CA VAL A 22 -35.79 -31.19 -16.21
C VAL A 22 -34.63 -30.20 -16.07
N SER A 23 -34.91 -29.05 -15.48
CA SER A 23 -33.98 -27.94 -15.21
C SER A 23 -32.83 -28.32 -14.28
N ARG A 24 -31.61 -27.89 -14.59
CA ARG A 24 -30.45 -28.00 -13.68
C ARG A 24 -30.36 -26.78 -12.75
N THR A 25 -30.61 -27.03 -11.47
CA THR A 25 -30.09 -26.25 -10.34
C THR A 25 -29.34 -27.22 -9.43
N SER A 26 -28.01 -27.08 -9.33
CA SER A 26 -27.20 -27.93 -8.46
C SER A 26 -26.75 -27.15 -7.22
N LYS A 27 -27.43 -27.38 -6.10
CA LYS A 27 -26.73 -27.41 -4.82
C LYS A 27 -25.79 -28.62 -4.85
N ALA A 28 -24.56 -28.46 -4.41
CA ALA A 28 -23.66 -29.56 -4.11
C ALA A 28 -23.55 -29.65 -2.59
N ASP A 29 -24.35 -30.53 -2.00
CA ASP A 29 -24.10 -30.99 -0.64
C ASP A 29 -22.96 -32.01 -0.73
N CYS A 30 -21.80 -31.69 -0.15
CA CYS A 30 -20.70 -32.64 -0.03
C CYS A 30 -20.92 -33.52 1.19
N GLU A 31 -21.36 -34.77 0.98
CA GLU A 31 -21.19 -35.80 2.03
C GLU A 31 -19.69 -36.09 2.24
N PRO A 32 -19.24 -36.31 3.48
CA PRO A 32 -17.86 -36.71 3.73
C PRO A 32 -17.62 -38.13 3.20
N ASP A 33 -16.51 -38.30 2.47
CA ASP A 33 -16.15 -39.59 1.87
C ASP A 33 -15.90 -40.65 2.97
N GLY A 34 -16.79 -41.65 2.99
CA GLY A 34 -16.81 -42.71 4.01
C GLY A 34 -15.58 -43.61 4.03
N SER A 35 -14.70 -43.55 3.02
CA SER A 35 -13.41 -44.23 3.05
C SER A 35 -12.46 -43.66 4.12
N PHE A 36 -12.46 -42.33 4.32
CA PHE A 36 -11.54 -41.66 5.25
C PHE A 36 -11.89 -41.86 6.73
N VAL A 37 -13.19 -41.97 7.05
CA VAL A 37 -13.65 -42.31 8.41
C VAL A 37 -13.18 -43.71 8.81
N PHE A 38 -13.12 -44.63 7.84
CA PHE A 38 -12.64 -45.99 8.05
C PHE A 38 -11.12 -46.03 8.31
N GLU A 39 -10.32 -45.33 7.51
CA GLU A 39 -8.85 -45.27 7.69
C GLU A 39 -8.45 -44.63 9.03
N ALA A 40 -9.08 -43.53 9.43
CA ALA A 40 -8.83 -42.89 10.73
C ALA A 40 -9.22 -43.80 11.91
N HIS A 41 -10.29 -44.58 11.77
CA HIS A 41 -10.76 -45.51 12.80
C HIS A 41 -9.86 -46.75 12.94
N GLU A 42 -9.36 -47.32 11.84
CA GLU A 42 -8.39 -48.42 11.91
C GLU A 42 -7.02 -47.94 12.44
N ALA A 43 -6.56 -46.75 12.04
CA ALA A 43 -5.37 -46.13 12.63
C ALA A 43 -5.52 -45.90 14.16
N TRP A 44 -6.71 -45.51 14.62
CA TRP A 44 -7.01 -45.38 16.05
C TRP A 44 -7.06 -46.73 16.78
N LYS A 45 -7.58 -47.81 16.15
CA LYS A 45 -7.49 -49.17 16.71
C LYS A 45 -6.05 -49.64 16.86
N ASP A 46 -5.23 -49.47 15.84
CA ASP A 46 -3.82 -49.90 15.87
C ASP A 46 -3.02 -49.11 16.91
N PHE A 47 -3.32 -47.82 17.07
CA PHE A 47 -2.81 -46.99 18.15
C PHE A 47 -3.27 -47.47 19.54
N HIS A 48 -4.55 -47.80 19.72
CA HIS A 48 -5.11 -48.30 20.99
C HIS A 48 -4.58 -49.68 21.37
N ASN A 49 -4.44 -50.58 20.40
CA ASN A 49 -3.85 -51.90 20.59
C ASN A 49 -2.36 -51.81 20.91
N SER A 50 -1.63 -50.91 20.22
CA SER A 50 -0.24 -50.59 20.55
C SER A 50 -0.11 -50.06 21.98
N LEU A 51 -0.90 -49.06 22.36
CA LEU A 51 -0.88 -48.48 23.72
C LEU A 51 -1.14 -49.52 24.81
N ARG A 52 -2.09 -50.46 24.59
CA ARG A 52 -2.35 -51.55 25.53
C ARG A 52 -1.12 -52.46 25.69
N HIS A 53 -0.48 -52.82 24.59
CA HIS A 53 0.72 -53.64 24.61
C HIS A 53 1.90 -52.94 25.32
N PHE A 54 2.11 -51.63 25.08
CA PHE A 54 3.16 -50.88 25.77
C PHE A 54 2.90 -50.69 27.26
N TYR A 55 1.63 -50.53 27.67
CA TYR A 55 1.26 -50.47 29.08
C TYR A 55 1.53 -51.79 29.81
N GLU A 56 1.42 -52.92 29.11
CA GLU A 56 1.74 -54.26 29.64
C GLU A 56 3.25 -54.55 29.71
N VAL A 57 4.07 -53.92 28.85
CA VAL A 57 5.52 -54.18 28.72
C VAL A 57 6.41 -53.12 29.41
N GLY A 58 5.88 -51.92 29.71
CA GLY A 58 6.56 -50.91 30.55
C GLY A 58 7.54 -49.98 29.82
N GLU A 59 7.56 -49.98 28.49
CA GLU A 59 8.47 -49.16 27.68
C GLU A 59 7.92 -47.74 27.42
N LEU A 60 8.21 -46.79 28.32
CA LEU A 60 7.75 -45.40 28.22
C LEU A 60 8.26 -44.66 26.96
N CYS A 61 9.44 -45.02 26.46
CA CYS A 61 10.10 -44.29 25.37
C CYS A 61 9.42 -44.49 24.01
N ASP A 62 8.95 -45.69 23.68
CA ASP A 62 8.33 -45.97 22.37
C ASP A 62 6.90 -45.39 22.27
N VAL A 63 6.18 -45.31 23.39
CA VAL A 63 4.91 -44.56 23.47
C VAL A 63 5.13 -43.08 23.17
N THR A 64 6.20 -42.49 23.70
CA THR A 64 6.52 -41.07 23.47
C THR A 64 6.80 -40.79 21.99
N LEU A 65 7.59 -41.64 21.33
CA LEU A 65 7.86 -41.56 19.88
C LEU A 65 6.61 -41.74 19.01
N LYS A 66 5.71 -42.67 19.38
CA LYS A 66 4.47 -42.91 18.63
C LYS A 66 3.44 -41.79 18.81
N VAL A 67 3.33 -41.22 20.01
CA VAL A 67 2.53 -40.01 20.26
C VAL A 67 3.07 -38.82 19.45
N GLU A 68 4.39 -38.69 19.31
CA GLU A 68 4.99 -37.62 18.52
C GLU A 68 4.72 -37.77 17.01
N LEU A 69 4.71 -38.99 16.48
CA LEU A 69 4.29 -39.29 15.11
C LEU A 69 2.81 -38.96 14.86
N VAL A 70 1.91 -39.38 15.76
CA VAL A 70 0.46 -39.07 15.67
C VAL A 70 0.25 -37.55 15.76
N ALA A 71 0.87 -36.88 16.73
CA ALA A 71 0.78 -35.43 16.86
C ALA A 71 1.35 -34.70 15.64
N ARG A 72 2.40 -35.23 14.97
CA ARG A 72 2.90 -34.71 13.70
C ARG A 72 1.89 -34.90 12.56
N ALA A 73 1.26 -36.07 12.43
CA ALA A 73 0.21 -36.32 11.44
C ALA A 73 -1.01 -35.39 11.66
N CYS A 74 -1.43 -35.19 12.91
CA CYS A 74 -2.47 -34.21 13.27
C CYS A 74 -2.04 -32.77 12.94
N CYS A 75 -0.77 -32.41 13.12
CA CYS A 75 -0.24 -31.12 12.67
C CYS A 75 -0.39 -30.98 11.15
N GLU A 76 0.07 -31.95 10.34
CA GLU A 76 -0.06 -31.89 8.87
C GLU A 76 -1.52 -31.84 8.42
N TYR A 77 -2.44 -32.55 9.09
CA TYR A 77 -3.88 -32.44 8.84
C TYR A 77 -4.41 -31.04 9.15
N MET A 78 -4.11 -30.47 10.32
CA MET A 78 -4.54 -29.11 10.69
C MET A 78 -3.96 -28.05 9.75
N LYS A 79 -2.72 -28.22 9.27
CA LYS A 79 -2.10 -27.35 8.26
C LYS A 79 -2.90 -27.31 6.95
N ALA A 80 -3.53 -28.40 6.55
CA ALA A 80 -4.36 -28.49 5.35
C ALA A 80 -5.80 -27.98 5.55
N HIS A 81 -6.26 -27.83 6.79
CA HIS A 81 -7.66 -27.59 7.15
C HIS A 81 -7.86 -26.42 8.12
N PHE A 82 -7.05 -25.37 8.00
CA PHE A 82 -7.30 -24.11 8.69
C PHE A 82 -8.59 -23.44 8.22
N HIS A 83 -9.36 -22.93 9.19
CA HIS A 83 -10.63 -22.21 9.00
C HIS A 83 -10.72 -21.10 10.05
N PRO A 84 -11.39 -19.95 9.80
CA PRO A 84 -11.44 -18.84 10.76
C PRO A 84 -12.02 -19.25 12.13
N THR A 85 -12.93 -20.21 12.16
CA THR A 85 -13.53 -20.76 13.38
C THR A 85 -12.64 -21.74 14.14
N ASN A 86 -11.56 -22.26 13.56
CA ASN A 86 -10.70 -23.25 14.22
C ASN A 86 -9.27 -22.76 14.51
N CYS A 87 -8.78 -21.74 13.79
CA CYS A 87 -7.36 -21.38 13.82
C CYS A 87 -6.88 -20.95 15.23
N LEU A 88 -7.73 -20.27 16.01
CA LEU A 88 -7.42 -19.87 17.39
C LEU A 88 -7.34 -21.07 18.34
N ALA A 89 -8.22 -22.06 18.19
CA ALA A 89 -8.18 -23.30 18.95
C ALA A 89 -6.96 -24.16 18.57
N VAL A 90 -6.66 -24.25 17.27
CA VAL A 90 -5.45 -24.92 16.75
C VAL A 90 -4.17 -24.26 17.26
N ARG A 91 -4.12 -22.92 17.31
CA ARG A 91 -3.01 -22.17 17.91
C ARG A 91 -2.85 -22.53 19.39
N THR A 92 -3.92 -22.50 20.18
CA THR A 92 -3.88 -22.83 21.61
C THR A 92 -3.46 -24.28 21.86
N PHE A 93 -3.92 -25.22 21.03
CA PHE A 93 -3.45 -26.61 21.03
C PHE A 93 -1.96 -26.70 20.68
N ALA A 94 -1.49 -25.94 19.70
CA ALA A 94 -0.08 -25.92 19.32
C ALA A 94 0.80 -25.36 20.45
N GLU A 95 0.35 -24.33 21.15
CA GLU A 95 1.03 -23.77 22.33
C GLU A 95 1.14 -24.79 23.47
N SER A 96 0.06 -25.50 23.81
CA SER A 96 0.08 -26.51 24.89
C SER A 96 0.94 -27.74 24.58
N HIS A 97 1.28 -27.98 23.30
CA HIS A 97 2.16 -29.06 22.84
C HIS A 97 3.52 -28.57 22.31
N ASN A 98 3.86 -27.29 22.55
CA ASN A 98 5.09 -26.63 22.12
C ASN A 98 5.41 -26.79 20.61
N ARG A 99 4.37 -26.78 19.77
CA ARG A 99 4.44 -26.94 18.30
C ARG A 99 4.58 -25.59 17.60
N VAL A 100 5.78 -25.00 17.69
CA VAL A 100 6.09 -23.66 17.15
C VAL A 100 5.66 -23.50 15.68
N ASP A 101 6.02 -24.43 14.79
CA ASP A 101 5.61 -24.39 13.36
C ASP A 101 4.08 -24.26 13.16
N LEU A 102 3.29 -24.94 14.00
CA LEU A 102 1.82 -24.93 13.91
C LEU A 102 1.24 -23.65 14.53
N MET A 103 1.86 -23.12 15.60
CA MET A 103 1.54 -21.79 16.13
C MET A 103 1.77 -20.71 15.06
N ASP A 104 2.96 -20.68 14.45
CA ASP A 104 3.33 -19.71 13.42
C ASP A 104 2.42 -19.80 12.19
N MET A 105 1.95 -21.00 11.83
CA MET A 105 0.96 -21.18 10.76
C MET A 105 -0.42 -20.67 11.15
N ALA A 106 -0.88 -20.98 12.37
CA ALA A 106 -2.17 -20.54 12.87
C ALA A 106 -2.23 -19.01 13.07
N ASP A 107 -1.15 -18.39 13.57
CA ASP A 107 -1.04 -16.95 13.75
C ASP A 107 -0.94 -16.20 12.41
N ARG A 108 -0.25 -16.77 11.40
CA ARG A 108 -0.28 -16.22 10.03
C ARG A 108 -1.67 -16.32 9.40
N TYR A 109 -2.34 -17.46 9.53
CA TYR A 109 -3.70 -17.64 9.04
C TYR A 109 -4.67 -16.66 9.74
N ALA A 110 -4.53 -16.48 11.05
CA ALA A 110 -5.32 -15.52 11.82
C ALA A 110 -5.03 -14.05 11.44
N CYS A 111 -3.82 -13.72 10.98
CA CYS A 111 -3.52 -12.41 10.40
C CYS A 111 -4.18 -12.23 9.03
N GLU A 112 -4.12 -13.25 8.15
CA GLU A 112 -4.66 -13.22 6.79
C GLU A 112 -6.21 -13.19 6.77
N HIS A 113 -6.85 -13.87 7.71
CA HIS A 113 -8.31 -13.93 7.87
C HIS A 113 -8.83 -13.11 9.07
N PHE A 114 -8.06 -12.11 9.53
CA PHE A 114 -8.31 -11.41 10.81
C PHE A 114 -9.76 -10.90 10.97
N THR A 115 -10.37 -10.37 9.92
CA THR A 115 -11.76 -9.87 9.99
C THR A 115 -12.74 -11.01 10.29
N GLU A 116 -12.62 -12.14 9.60
CA GLU A 116 -13.47 -13.33 9.78
C GLU A 116 -13.24 -13.98 11.16
N VAL A 117 -11.99 -14.03 11.60
CA VAL A 117 -11.59 -14.57 12.92
C VAL A 117 -12.13 -13.72 14.06
N VAL A 118 -12.13 -12.38 13.92
CA VAL A 118 -12.72 -11.47 14.92
C VAL A 118 -14.22 -11.64 15.04
N ASP A 119 -14.92 -11.99 13.96
CA ASP A 119 -16.38 -12.19 13.96
C ASP A 119 -16.81 -13.51 14.60
N CYS A 120 -15.93 -14.51 14.66
CA CYS A 120 -16.19 -15.80 15.33
C CYS A 120 -16.50 -15.65 16.83
N GLU A 121 -17.28 -16.59 17.38
CA GLU A 121 -17.66 -16.60 18.80
C GLU A 121 -16.45 -16.85 19.71
N ASP A 122 -15.57 -17.80 19.33
CA ASP A 122 -14.38 -18.17 20.09
C ASP A 122 -13.33 -17.04 20.23
N PHE A 123 -13.47 -15.94 19.49
CA PHE A 123 -12.54 -14.81 19.57
C PHE A 123 -12.45 -14.21 20.98
N ILE A 124 -13.55 -14.21 21.75
CA ILE A 124 -13.56 -13.68 23.13
C ILE A 124 -12.84 -14.60 24.13
N CYS A 125 -12.64 -15.87 23.76
CA CYS A 125 -11.97 -16.90 24.57
C CYS A 125 -10.44 -16.91 24.38
N VAL A 126 -9.91 -16.09 23.47
CA VAL A 126 -8.47 -15.94 23.23
C VAL A 126 -7.77 -15.44 24.49
N SER A 127 -6.60 -15.99 24.82
CA SER A 127 -5.84 -15.57 26.00
C SER A 127 -5.33 -14.12 25.85
N PRO A 128 -5.20 -13.34 26.94
CA PRO A 128 -4.77 -11.94 26.85
C PRO A 128 -3.41 -11.78 26.14
N GLN A 129 -2.48 -12.70 26.42
CA GLN A 129 -1.15 -12.72 25.80
C GLN A 129 -1.20 -13.06 24.31
N HIS A 130 -2.06 -14.00 23.89
CA HIS A 130 -2.22 -14.32 22.47
C HIS A 130 -2.86 -13.16 21.71
N LEU A 131 -3.90 -12.55 22.27
CA LEU A 131 -4.53 -11.37 21.67
C LEU A 131 -3.53 -10.22 21.51
N ARG A 132 -2.73 -9.94 22.54
CA ARG A 132 -1.66 -8.92 22.46
C ARG A 132 -0.70 -9.22 21.30
N THR A 133 -0.25 -10.46 21.16
CA THR A 133 0.63 -10.87 20.06
C THR A 133 -0.05 -10.67 18.70
N LEU A 134 -1.29 -11.14 18.53
CA LEU A 134 -2.05 -11.03 17.28
C LEU A 134 -2.26 -9.55 16.88
N LEU A 135 -2.75 -8.71 17.79
CA LEU A 135 -2.99 -7.29 17.54
C LEU A 135 -1.70 -6.48 17.30
N SER A 136 -0.53 -6.96 17.76
CA SER A 136 0.75 -6.30 17.49
C SER A 136 1.20 -6.44 16.03
N SER A 137 0.73 -7.46 15.31
CA SER A 137 1.21 -7.86 13.98
C SER A 137 1.05 -6.77 12.91
N SER A 138 2.10 -6.50 12.14
CA SER A 138 2.03 -5.60 10.96
C SER A 138 1.41 -6.27 9.72
N GLU A 139 1.16 -7.58 9.79
CA GLU A 139 0.64 -8.43 8.72
C GLU A 139 -0.89 -8.60 8.76
N LEU A 140 -1.59 -7.94 9.70
CA LEU A 140 -3.06 -8.02 9.78
C LEU A 140 -3.72 -7.56 8.47
N ASN A 141 -4.55 -8.44 7.90
CA ASN A 141 -5.35 -8.15 6.71
C ASN A 141 -6.59 -7.34 7.10
N ILE A 142 -6.42 -6.02 7.10
CA ILE A 142 -7.44 -5.03 7.46
C ILE A 142 -7.48 -3.90 6.42
N HIS A 143 -8.66 -3.29 6.28
CA HIS A 143 -8.89 -2.11 5.46
C HIS A 143 -8.66 -0.80 6.24
N SER A 144 -8.72 -0.85 7.57
CA SER A 144 -8.58 0.29 8.46
C SER A 144 -8.19 -0.16 9.87
N GLU A 145 -7.38 0.64 10.56
CA GLU A 145 -7.02 0.42 11.97
C GLU A 145 -8.25 0.43 12.91
N THR A 146 -9.38 1.00 12.48
CA THR A 146 -10.67 0.91 13.19
C THR A 146 -11.12 -0.54 13.41
N GLN A 147 -10.74 -1.49 12.54
CA GLN A 147 -11.03 -2.90 12.73
C GLN A 147 -10.24 -3.49 13.91
N VAL A 148 -8.97 -3.08 14.10
CA VAL A 148 -8.12 -3.49 15.23
C VAL A 148 -8.67 -2.91 16.54
N TYR A 149 -9.08 -1.63 16.52
CA TYR A 149 -9.76 -1.01 17.66
C TYR A 149 -11.03 -1.77 18.06
N ASN A 150 -11.89 -2.08 17.08
CA ASN A 150 -13.14 -2.80 17.34
C ASN A 150 -12.90 -4.21 17.87
N ALA A 151 -11.89 -4.92 17.36
CA ALA A 151 -11.48 -6.24 17.86
C ALA A 151 -10.98 -6.17 19.32
N ALA A 152 -10.08 -5.23 19.62
CA ALA A 152 -9.59 -5.00 20.98
C ALA A 152 -10.75 -4.70 21.96
N VAL A 153 -11.65 -3.79 21.58
CA VAL A 153 -12.80 -3.41 22.40
C VAL A 153 -13.85 -4.53 22.52
N LYS A 154 -14.06 -5.36 21.49
CA LYS A 154 -14.92 -6.56 21.56
C LYS A 154 -14.42 -7.52 22.64
N TRP A 155 -13.13 -7.84 22.62
CA TRP A 155 -12.53 -8.74 23.61
C TRP A 155 -12.49 -8.13 25.02
N LEU A 156 -12.12 -6.85 25.14
CA LEU A 156 -12.07 -6.17 26.44
C LEU A 156 -13.45 -6.08 27.10
N LYS A 157 -14.52 -5.79 26.33
CA LYS A 157 -15.89 -5.76 26.86
C LYS A 157 -16.41 -7.13 27.28
N ALA A 158 -15.95 -8.20 26.63
CA ALA A 158 -16.25 -9.57 27.03
C ALA A 158 -15.45 -10.04 28.26
N ASN A 159 -14.30 -9.41 28.54
CA ASN A 159 -13.38 -9.81 29.61
C ASN A 159 -13.05 -8.69 30.65
N PRO A 160 -14.03 -8.16 31.40
CA PRO A 160 -13.79 -7.16 32.45
C PRO A 160 -12.75 -7.58 33.51
N GLN A 161 -12.67 -8.88 33.81
CA GLN A 161 -11.75 -9.45 34.80
C GLN A 161 -10.26 -9.31 34.43
N HIS A 162 -9.94 -8.91 33.20
CA HIS A 162 -8.57 -8.69 32.74
C HIS A 162 -8.20 -7.21 32.62
N HIS A 163 -9.08 -6.28 33.01
CA HIS A 163 -8.84 -4.84 32.79
C HIS A 163 -7.70 -4.27 33.63
N GLU A 164 -7.46 -4.77 34.84
CA GLU A 164 -6.40 -4.26 35.72
C GLU A 164 -5.00 -4.48 35.14
N ASP A 165 -4.76 -5.66 34.54
CA ASP A 165 -3.45 -6.05 34.00
C ASP A 165 -3.28 -5.80 32.49
N TRP A 166 -4.37 -5.86 31.70
CA TRP A 166 -4.28 -5.98 30.24
C TRP A 166 -4.92 -4.85 29.43
N LEU A 167 -5.71 -3.95 30.04
CA LEU A 167 -6.44 -2.92 29.30
C LEU A 167 -5.50 -2.04 28.44
N ASP A 168 -4.43 -1.53 29.05
CA ASP A 168 -3.44 -0.70 28.36
C ASP A 168 -2.47 -1.51 27.49
N GLN A 169 -2.11 -2.73 27.90
CA GLN A 169 -1.30 -3.64 27.09
C GLN A 169 -1.98 -4.02 25.77
N ILE A 170 -3.30 -4.20 25.76
CA ILE A 170 -4.10 -4.47 24.57
C ILE A 170 -4.31 -3.19 23.76
N MET A 171 -4.69 -2.08 24.40
CA MET A 171 -4.91 -0.80 23.70
C MET A 171 -3.62 -0.22 23.08
N SER A 172 -2.46 -0.50 23.67
CA SER A 172 -1.14 -0.13 23.09
C SER A 172 -0.76 -0.91 21.82
N GLN A 173 -1.52 -1.96 21.45
CA GLN A 173 -1.38 -2.62 20.14
C GLN A 173 -2.23 -1.97 19.03
N VAL A 174 -3.23 -1.16 19.39
CA VAL A 174 -4.07 -0.41 18.44
C VAL A 174 -3.39 0.91 18.09
N ARG A 175 -3.08 1.15 16.81
CA ARG A 175 -2.35 2.33 16.32
C ARG A 175 -3.25 3.57 16.27
N LEU A 176 -3.67 4.06 17.44
CA LEU A 176 -4.57 5.21 17.60
C LEU A 176 -4.19 6.46 16.76
N PRO A 177 -2.90 6.83 16.56
CA PRO A 177 -2.53 7.94 15.67
C PRO A 177 -3.01 7.80 14.21
N LEU A 178 -3.38 6.60 13.78
CA LEU A 178 -3.82 6.29 12.41
C LEU A 178 -5.34 6.15 12.26
N LEU A 179 -6.09 6.34 13.35
CA LEU A 179 -7.56 6.36 13.31
C LEU A 179 -8.06 7.71 12.75
N PRO A 180 -9.22 7.73 12.06
CA PRO A 180 -9.86 8.99 11.66
C PRO A 180 -10.15 9.89 12.86
N VAL A 181 -10.01 11.21 12.68
CA VAL A 181 -10.21 12.19 13.77
C VAL A 181 -11.66 12.19 14.27
N GLU A 182 -12.64 11.96 13.40
CA GLU A 182 -14.04 11.78 13.81
C GLU A 182 -14.24 10.51 14.64
N PHE A 183 -13.47 9.45 14.40
CA PHE A 183 -13.54 8.21 15.17
C PHE A 183 -12.88 8.36 16.55
N LEU A 184 -11.71 9.01 16.62
CA LEU A 184 -11.02 9.33 17.87
C LEU A 184 -11.90 10.18 18.80
N THR A 185 -12.49 11.26 18.27
CA THR A 185 -13.32 12.20 19.05
C THR A 185 -14.75 11.70 19.27
N GLY A 186 -15.33 11.02 18.27
CA GLY A 186 -16.70 10.54 18.27
C GLY A 186 -16.90 9.26 19.08
N THR A 187 -15.91 8.37 19.08
CA THR A 187 -15.98 7.02 19.67
C THR A 187 -14.94 6.83 20.78
N VAL A 188 -13.64 6.89 20.45
CA VAL A 188 -12.58 6.45 21.39
C VAL A 188 -12.54 7.32 22.65
N SER A 189 -12.57 8.64 22.49
CA SER A 189 -12.58 9.61 23.59
C SER A 189 -13.83 9.54 24.47
N LYS A 190 -14.87 8.79 24.07
CA LYS A 190 -16.13 8.65 24.82
C LYS A 190 -16.24 7.34 25.59
N ASP A 191 -15.42 6.33 25.28
CA ASP A 191 -15.48 5.03 25.96
C ASP A 191 -14.95 5.15 27.40
N GLU A 192 -15.76 4.71 28.37
CA GLU A 192 -15.45 4.87 29.80
C GLU A 192 -14.24 4.04 30.25
N MET A 193 -13.94 2.91 29.59
CA MET A 193 -12.74 2.12 29.89
C MET A 193 -11.47 2.93 29.56
N ILE A 194 -11.48 3.61 28.41
CA ILE A 194 -10.38 4.46 27.93
C ILE A 194 -10.25 5.72 28.80
N LYS A 195 -11.37 6.31 29.23
CA LYS A 195 -11.34 7.43 30.19
C LYS A 195 -10.86 7.00 31.57
N GLY A 196 -11.17 5.78 32.03
CA GLY A 196 -10.81 5.31 33.37
C GLY A 196 -9.32 5.08 33.57
N ASN A 197 -8.61 4.65 32.52
CA ASN A 197 -7.21 4.23 32.60
C ASN A 197 -6.23 5.34 32.16
N LEU A 198 -5.19 5.61 32.96
CA LEU A 198 -4.21 6.66 32.69
C LEU A 198 -3.38 6.39 31.43
N SER A 199 -2.78 5.20 31.30
CA SER A 199 -2.01 4.81 30.12
C SER A 199 -2.82 4.98 28.82
N CYS A 200 -4.12 4.65 28.84
CA CYS A 200 -5.01 4.80 27.68
C CYS A 200 -5.26 6.28 27.31
N ARG A 201 -5.22 7.20 28.28
CA ARG A 201 -5.24 8.65 28.01
C ARG A 201 -3.94 9.10 27.36
N ASP A 202 -2.79 8.58 27.81
CA ASP A 202 -1.49 8.90 27.21
C ASP A 202 -1.43 8.44 25.73
N LEU A 203 -2.01 7.28 25.40
CA LEU A 203 -2.16 6.82 24.00
C LEU A 203 -3.10 7.73 23.17
N MET A 204 -4.11 8.33 23.78
CA MET A 204 -4.98 9.32 23.13
C MET A 204 -4.28 10.67 22.92
N ASP A 205 -3.38 11.04 23.83
CA ASP A 205 -2.56 12.23 23.74
C ASP A 205 -1.44 12.06 22.68
N GLU A 206 -0.84 10.87 22.56
CA GLU A 206 0.04 10.47 21.43
C GLU A 206 -0.68 10.72 20.09
N ALA A 207 -1.90 10.20 19.93
CA ALA A 207 -2.70 10.36 18.71
C ALA A 207 -3.02 11.83 18.42
N ARG A 208 -3.43 12.61 19.43
CA ARG A 208 -3.68 14.05 19.28
C ARG A 208 -2.41 14.80 18.83
N ASN A 209 -1.28 14.48 19.46
CA ASN A 209 0.02 15.10 19.17
C ASN A 209 0.50 14.78 17.75
N TYR A 210 0.30 13.56 17.27
CA TYR A 210 0.57 13.18 15.88
C TYR A 210 -0.23 14.03 14.87
N HIS A 211 -1.54 14.18 15.05
CA HIS A 211 -2.36 15.01 14.14
C HIS A 211 -2.00 16.50 14.19
N LEU A 212 -1.65 17.04 15.37
CA LEU A 212 -1.16 18.41 15.51
C LEU A 212 0.20 18.60 14.79
N HIS A 213 1.12 17.64 14.94
CA HIS A 213 2.42 17.65 14.29
C HIS A 213 2.29 17.60 12.75
N LEU A 214 1.42 16.74 12.20
CA LEU A 214 1.11 16.70 10.77
C LEU A 214 0.56 18.02 10.21
N SER A 215 0.00 18.86 11.09
CA SER A 215 -0.49 20.21 10.76
C SER A 215 0.61 21.29 10.88
N ASN A 216 1.89 20.91 10.88
CA ASN A 216 3.07 21.75 11.12
C ASN A 216 3.05 22.56 12.45
N LYS A 217 2.26 22.14 13.45
CA LYS A 217 2.36 22.74 14.79
C LYS A 217 3.55 22.15 15.52
N VAL A 218 4.29 22.99 16.23
CA VAL A 218 5.36 22.53 17.13
C VAL A 218 4.68 21.83 18.31
N VAL A 219 4.91 20.53 18.41
CA VAL A 219 4.59 19.73 19.59
C VAL A 219 5.92 19.32 20.20
N GLN A 220 6.15 19.75 21.45
CA GLN A 220 7.36 19.43 22.19
C GLN A 220 7.39 17.92 22.49
N ASP A 221 8.58 17.32 22.44
CA ASP A 221 8.85 15.92 22.80
C ASP A 221 8.04 14.85 22.01
N PHE A 222 7.44 15.22 20.87
CA PHE A 222 6.75 14.26 20.00
C PHE A 222 7.74 13.42 19.17
N GLU A 223 7.65 12.10 19.31
CA GLU A 223 8.40 11.14 18.51
C GLU A 223 7.48 10.22 17.69
N TYR A 224 7.81 10.06 16.40
CA TYR A 224 7.20 9.01 15.57
C TYR A 224 7.60 7.62 16.10
N SER A 225 6.62 6.73 16.24
CA SER A 225 6.77 5.35 16.73
C SER A 225 6.21 4.35 15.70
N VAL A 226 6.33 3.03 15.95
CA VAL A 226 5.65 2.00 15.14
C VAL A 226 4.13 2.20 15.09
N ARG A 227 3.54 2.87 16.10
CA ARG A 227 2.12 3.21 16.17
C ARG A 227 1.72 4.38 15.26
N THR A 228 2.70 5.07 14.66
CA THR A 228 2.51 6.15 13.69
C THR A 228 2.77 5.73 12.24
N VAL A 229 3.01 4.43 12.01
CA VAL A 229 3.25 3.82 10.69
C VAL A 229 2.10 2.85 10.37
N PRO A 230 1.48 2.91 9.17
CA PRO A 230 0.44 1.97 8.75
C PRO A 230 0.84 0.49 8.86
N ARG A 231 -0.16 -0.41 8.89
CA ARG A 231 0.05 -1.86 8.67
C ARG A 231 0.15 -2.12 7.17
N LYS A 232 0.79 -3.22 6.75
CA LYS A 232 1.10 -3.46 5.33
C LYS A 232 -0.12 -3.38 4.40
N HIS A 233 -1.26 -3.94 4.82
CA HIS A 233 -2.50 -3.90 4.05
C HIS A 233 -3.12 -2.49 3.95
N THR A 234 -2.93 -1.64 4.98
CA THR A 234 -3.43 -0.25 5.02
C THR A 234 -2.48 0.78 4.43
N ALA A 235 -1.26 0.39 4.09
CA ALA A 235 -0.21 1.31 3.62
C ALA A 235 -0.42 1.80 2.18
N GLY A 236 -1.34 1.17 1.44
CA GLY A 236 -1.64 1.48 0.04
C GLY A 236 -0.72 0.76 -0.94
N VAL A 237 -0.79 1.19 -2.21
CA VAL A 237 0.01 0.68 -3.33
C VAL A 237 0.84 1.82 -3.90
N LEU A 238 2.13 1.56 -4.12
CA LEU A 238 3.02 2.52 -4.79
C LEU A 238 2.96 2.28 -6.31
N PHE A 239 2.68 3.34 -7.06
CA PHE A 239 2.56 3.35 -8.52
C PHE A 239 3.78 4.00 -9.14
N CYS A 240 4.34 3.39 -10.18
CA CYS A 240 5.37 3.93 -11.05
C CYS A 240 4.80 4.04 -12.47
N VAL A 241 4.66 5.25 -12.99
CA VAL A 241 3.78 5.55 -14.13
C VAL A 241 4.57 6.26 -15.23
N GLY A 242 4.61 5.63 -16.41
CA GLY A 242 5.31 6.17 -17.57
C GLY A 242 6.84 6.21 -17.39
N GLY A 243 7.45 7.34 -17.78
CA GLY A 243 8.90 7.49 -17.92
C GLY A 243 9.41 6.96 -19.26
N ARG A 244 10.72 6.74 -19.35
CA ARG A 244 11.40 6.16 -20.51
C ARG A 244 12.57 5.26 -20.09
N GLY A 245 12.90 4.29 -20.95
CA GLY A 245 14.10 3.45 -20.82
C GLY A 245 15.24 3.87 -21.76
N GLY A 246 16.15 2.93 -22.01
CA GLY A 246 17.33 3.11 -22.86
C GLY A 246 17.01 3.46 -24.32
N SER A 247 15.92 2.93 -24.89
CA SER A 247 15.48 3.28 -26.26
C SER A 247 15.02 4.74 -26.42
N GLY A 248 14.80 5.47 -25.32
CA GLY A 248 14.34 6.86 -25.32
C GLY A 248 12.83 7.04 -25.48
N ASP A 249 12.11 6.00 -25.94
CA ASP A 249 10.66 5.99 -26.12
C ASP A 249 9.91 6.20 -24.79
N PRO A 250 8.88 7.06 -24.76
CA PRO A 250 8.01 7.19 -23.60
C PRO A 250 7.09 5.99 -23.41
N PHE A 251 6.87 5.58 -22.16
CA PHE A 251 6.01 4.46 -21.82
C PHE A 251 4.56 4.90 -21.54
N ARG A 252 3.61 4.03 -21.90
CA ARG A 252 2.24 4.04 -21.37
C ARG A 252 2.06 3.09 -20.17
N SER A 253 2.98 2.14 -20.01
CA SER A 253 2.89 1.09 -19.00
C SER A 253 3.10 1.64 -17.61
N ILE A 254 2.43 1.03 -16.64
CA ILE A 254 2.57 1.33 -15.22
C ILE A 254 2.98 0.06 -14.48
N GLU A 255 3.77 0.23 -13.43
CA GLU A 255 4.14 -0.83 -12.51
C GLU A 255 3.72 -0.45 -11.10
N CYS A 256 3.15 -1.41 -10.38
CA CYS A 256 2.59 -1.25 -9.06
C CYS A 256 3.37 -2.13 -8.08
N TYR A 257 3.71 -1.61 -6.91
CA TYR A 257 4.44 -2.33 -5.88
C TYR A 257 3.50 -2.80 -4.77
N SER A 258 3.48 -4.12 -4.56
CA SER A 258 2.78 -4.77 -3.46
C SER A 258 3.68 -4.88 -2.24
N ILE A 259 3.34 -4.16 -1.18
CA ILE A 259 4.07 -4.19 0.11
C ILE A 259 3.93 -5.55 0.79
N THR A 260 2.77 -6.19 0.68
CA THR A 260 2.49 -7.51 1.29
C THR A 260 3.24 -8.63 0.58
N LYS A 261 3.42 -8.54 -0.75
CA LYS A 261 4.16 -9.52 -1.55
C LYS A 261 5.64 -9.17 -1.76
N ASN A 262 6.07 -7.97 -1.34
CA ASN A 262 7.39 -7.39 -1.64
C ASN A 262 7.76 -7.52 -3.14
N SER A 263 6.82 -7.19 -4.03
CA SER A 263 6.99 -7.41 -5.47
C SER A 263 6.31 -6.36 -6.34
N TRP A 264 6.90 -6.11 -7.51
CA TRP A 264 6.34 -5.28 -8.55
C TRP A 264 5.52 -6.12 -9.54
N PHE A 265 4.42 -5.56 -10.03
CA PHE A 265 3.56 -6.16 -11.05
C PHE A 265 3.02 -5.08 -12.01
N PHE A 266 2.57 -5.46 -13.20
CA PHE A 266 2.08 -4.50 -14.18
C PHE A 266 0.61 -4.15 -13.93
N GLY A 267 0.30 -2.86 -13.84
CA GLY A 267 -1.08 -2.37 -13.78
C GLY A 267 -1.64 -2.03 -15.16
N PRO A 268 -2.94 -1.68 -15.27
CA PRO A 268 -3.54 -1.26 -16.53
C PRO A 268 -2.81 -0.06 -17.13
N GLU A 269 -2.48 -0.12 -18.42
CA GLU A 269 -1.71 0.92 -19.11
C GLU A 269 -2.50 2.22 -19.31
N MET A 270 -1.79 3.37 -19.32
CA MET A 270 -2.34 4.67 -19.69
C MET A 270 -2.81 4.70 -21.16
N ASN A 271 -3.70 5.64 -21.47
CA ASN A 271 -4.12 5.93 -22.84
C ASN A 271 -2.99 6.63 -23.62
N SER A 272 -2.25 7.55 -22.98
CA SER A 272 -1.13 8.27 -23.58
C SER A 272 0.21 7.71 -23.11
N ARG A 273 1.23 7.75 -23.98
CA ARG A 273 2.63 7.54 -23.56
C ARG A 273 3.11 8.82 -22.88
N ARG A 274 3.90 8.74 -21.79
CA ARG A 274 4.36 9.93 -21.06
C ARG A 274 5.74 9.75 -20.43
N ARG A 275 6.71 10.59 -20.82
CA ARG A 275 7.99 10.79 -20.10
C ARG A 275 8.00 12.16 -19.42
N HIS A 276 8.74 12.28 -18.31
CA HIS A 276 8.79 13.49 -17.47
C HIS A 276 7.39 13.95 -17.03
N VAL A 277 6.57 12.99 -16.61
CA VAL A 277 5.15 13.13 -16.25
C VAL A 277 4.98 13.45 -14.77
N GLY A 278 4.07 14.38 -14.44
CA GLY A 278 3.67 14.61 -13.07
C GLY A 278 2.65 13.56 -12.64
N VAL A 279 2.85 12.91 -11.50
CA VAL A 279 1.93 11.87 -10.99
C VAL A 279 1.65 12.08 -9.52
N ILE A 280 0.38 11.97 -9.12
CA ILE A 280 -0.08 12.19 -7.75
C ILE A 280 -1.30 11.31 -7.44
N SER A 281 -1.52 10.98 -6.17
CA SER A 281 -2.76 10.36 -5.71
C SER A 281 -3.60 11.32 -4.87
N VAL A 282 -4.90 11.37 -5.16
CA VAL A 282 -5.90 12.13 -4.39
C VAL A 282 -7.20 11.33 -4.37
N GLY A 283 -7.83 11.20 -3.20
CA GLY A 283 -9.12 10.53 -3.05
C GLY A 283 -9.15 9.05 -3.49
N GLY A 284 -8.07 8.30 -3.27
CA GLY A 284 -7.97 6.90 -3.68
C GLY A 284 -7.83 6.66 -5.19
N ARG A 285 -7.52 7.71 -5.96
CA ARG A 285 -7.28 7.68 -7.41
C ARG A 285 -5.86 8.14 -7.73
N VAL A 286 -5.34 7.80 -8.91
CA VAL A 286 -4.01 8.24 -9.37
C VAL A 286 -4.18 9.11 -10.61
N TYR A 287 -3.54 10.27 -10.65
CA TYR A 287 -3.60 11.21 -11.77
C TYR A 287 -2.23 11.30 -12.45
N ALA A 288 -2.20 11.21 -13.77
CA ALA A 288 -1.02 11.42 -14.60
C ALA A 288 -1.22 12.67 -15.48
N VAL A 289 -0.33 13.65 -15.34
CA VAL A 289 -0.52 15.02 -15.81
C VAL A 289 0.66 15.45 -16.67
N GLY A 290 0.36 15.93 -17.88
CA GLY A 290 1.36 16.44 -18.82
C GLY A 290 2.42 15.41 -19.19
N GLY A 291 3.66 15.87 -19.33
CA GLY A 291 4.79 15.09 -19.83
C GLY A 291 5.02 15.28 -21.32
N HIS A 292 5.64 14.29 -21.96
CA HIS A 292 5.91 14.27 -23.40
C HIS A 292 5.67 12.86 -23.95
N ASP A 293 5.00 12.71 -25.08
CA ASP A 293 4.57 11.40 -25.62
C ASP A 293 5.58 10.74 -26.57
N GLY A 294 6.45 11.56 -27.16
CA GLY A 294 7.44 11.16 -28.16
C GLY A 294 7.54 12.19 -29.29
N SER A 295 6.45 12.94 -29.50
CA SER A 295 6.29 13.94 -30.56
C SER A 295 5.98 15.34 -30.02
N GLU A 296 5.21 15.47 -28.94
CA GLU A 296 4.83 16.77 -28.36
C GLU A 296 4.81 16.79 -26.83
N HIS A 297 4.87 18.01 -26.27
CA HIS A 297 4.58 18.28 -24.86
C HIS A 297 3.07 18.16 -24.61
N LEU A 298 2.69 17.56 -23.49
CA LEU A 298 1.30 17.28 -23.16
C LEU A 298 0.76 18.30 -22.17
N GLY A 299 -0.47 18.77 -22.42
CA GLY A 299 -1.31 19.47 -21.43
C GLY A 299 -2.41 18.58 -20.85
N ASN A 300 -2.65 17.41 -21.46
CA ASN A 300 -3.73 16.52 -21.06
C ASN A 300 -3.42 15.78 -19.74
N MET A 301 -4.50 15.38 -19.06
CA MET A 301 -4.47 14.59 -17.84
C MET A 301 -5.35 13.35 -17.98
N GLU A 302 -4.92 12.26 -17.38
CA GLU A 302 -5.73 11.06 -17.20
C GLU A 302 -5.70 10.57 -15.75
N MET A 303 -6.83 10.05 -15.30
CA MET A 303 -7.06 9.56 -13.95
C MET A 303 -7.34 8.06 -13.97
N PHE A 304 -6.59 7.30 -13.19
CA PHE A 304 -6.81 5.90 -12.92
C PHE A 304 -7.69 5.73 -11.69
N ASP A 305 -8.81 5.00 -11.86
CA ASP A 305 -9.68 4.60 -10.77
C ASP A 305 -9.46 3.10 -10.44
N PRO A 306 -8.80 2.77 -9.31
CA PRO A 306 -8.57 1.41 -8.85
C PRO A 306 -9.80 0.50 -8.80
N LEU A 307 -10.99 1.05 -8.54
CA LEU A 307 -12.21 0.25 -8.44
C LEU A 307 -12.69 -0.23 -9.82
N THR A 308 -12.43 0.56 -10.86
CA THR A 308 -12.84 0.24 -12.25
C THR A 308 -11.72 -0.33 -13.11
N ASN A 309 -10.46 -0.21 -12.66
CA ASN A 309 -9.25 -0.56 -13.42
C ASN A 309 -9.15 0.11 -14.79
N LYS A 310 -9.60 1.36 -14.88
CA LYS A 310 -9.60 2.16 -16.11
C LYS A 310 -8.91 3.51 -15.90
N TRP A 311 -8.16 3.92 -16.92
CA TRP A 311 -7.70 5.30 -17.11
C TRP A 311 -8.75 6.09 -17.87
N MET A 312 -9.16 7.23 -17.32
CA MET A 312 -10.16 8.12 -17.89
C MET A 312 -9.54 9.50 -18.13
N MET A 313 -9.74 10.07 -19.31
CA MET A 313 -9.31 11.44 -19.61
C MET A 313 -10.06 12.45 -18.73
N LYS A 314 -9.35 13.47 -18.27
CA LYS A 314 -9.87 14.61 -17.50
C LYS A 314 -9.55 15.92 -18.23
N ALA A 315 -10.01 17.06 -17.72
CA ALA A 315 -9.70 18.34 -18.33
C ALA A 315 -8.18 18.57 -18.46
N SER A 316 -7.79 19.21 -19.56
CA SER A 316 -6.39 19.53 -19.86
C SER A 316 -5.99 20.87 -19.24
N MET A 317 -4.73 20.96 -18.83
CA MET A 317 -4.06 22.22 -18.49
C MET A 317 -4.04 23.15 -19.71
N ASN A 318 -3.96 24.47 -19.46
CA ASN A 318 -3.80 25.45 -20.52
C ASN A 318 -2.39 25.41 -21.12
N THR A 319 -1.36 25.24 -20.26
CA THR A 319 0.04 25.16 -20.69
C THR A 319 0.45 23.69 -20.88
N LYS A 320 0.89 23.34 -22.09
CA LYS A 320 1.52 22.04 -22.38
C LYS A 320 2.92 22.00 -21.78
N ARG A 321 3.26 20.98 -20.99
CA ARG A 321 4.55 20.96 -20.26
C ARG A 321 5.04 19.58 -19.86
N ARG A 322 6.36 19.40 -19.90
CA ARG A 322 7.09 18.25 -19.35
C ARG A 322 7.93 18.66 -18.13
N GLY A 323 8.38 17.70 -17.33
CA GLY A 323 9.17 17.99 -16.12
C GLY A 323 8.40 18.79 -15.07
N ILE A 324 7.08 18.65 -15.09
CA ILE A 324 6.10 19.26 -14.19
C ILE A 324 6.13 18.56 -12.82
N ALA A 325 5.95 19.32 -11.75
CA ALA A 325 5.70 18.77 -10.43
C ALA A 325 4.24 18.93 -10.01
N LEU A 326 3.75 18.01 -9.17
CA LEU A 326 2.39 18.03 -8.63
C LEU A 326 2.39 18.09 -7.10
N ALA A 327 1.45 18.85 -6.55
CA ALA A 327 1.11 18.80 -5.13
C ALA A 327 -0.41 18.82 -4.94
N ALA A 328 -0.91 18.19 -3.88
CA ALA A 328 -2.34 18.22 -3.53
C ALA A 328 -2.49 18.79 -2.12
N LEU A 329 -3.29 19.85 -1.98
CA LEU A 329 -3.46 20.54 -0.70
C LEU A 329 -4.86 21.16 -0.62
N GLY A 330 -5.64 20.73 0.38
CA GLY A 330 -6.99 21.26 0.64
C GLY A 330 -8.07 20.80 -0.35
N GLY A 331 -7.83 19.71 -1.10
CA GLY A 331 -8.72 19.23 -2.16
C GLY A 331 -8.09 19.26 -3.57
N PRO A 332 -7.73 20.44 -4.11
CA PRO A 332 -7.24 20.55 -5.48
C PRO A 332 -5.82 20.02 -5.68
N ILE A 333 -5.49 19.76 -6.96
CA ILE A 333 -4.14 19.45 -7.45
C ILE A 333 -3.52 20.72 -8.03
N TYR A 334 -2.25 20.96 -7.76
CA TYR A 334 -1.46 22.07 -8.31
C TYR A 334 -0.43 21.51 -9.29
N ALA A 335 -0.46 22.00 -10.53
CA ALA A 335 0.53 21.80 -11.58
C ALA A 335 1.56 22.93 -11.51
N ILE A 336 2.82 22.59 -11.23
CA ILE A 336 3.86 23.54 -10.84
C ILE A 336 5.02 23.50 -11.83
N GLY A 337 5.33 24.64 -12.44
CA GLY A 337 6.49 24.82 -13.29
C GLY A 337 6.51 23.89 -14.50
N GLY A 338 7.64 23.22 -14.73
CA GLY A 338 7.89 22.44 -15.93
C GLY A 338 8.58 23.24 -17.02
N LEU A 339 8.71 22.65 -18.22
CA LEU A 339 9.33 23.26 -19.38
C LEU A 339 8.69 22.77 -20.69
N ASP A 340 8.89 23.55 -21.76
CA ASP A 340 8.78 23.10 -23.15
C ASP A 340 10.20 23.01 -23.76
N ASP A 341 10.37 23.29 -25.06
CA ASP A 341 11.70 23.31 -25.70
C ASP A 341 12.30 24.73 -25.80
N ASN A 342 11.53 25.77 -25.43
CA ASN A 342 11.93 27.17 -25.52
C ASN A 342 12.17 27.80 -24.14
N SER A 343 11.49 27.31 -23.10
CA SER A 343 11.35 28.01 -21.82
C SER A 343 11.11 27.06 -20.65
N CYS A 344 11.65 27.43 -19.49
CA CYS A 344 11.20 26.92 -18.20
C CYS A 344 10.06 27.80 -17.68
N PHE A 345 9.06 27.18 -17.06
CA PHE A 345 7.83 27.84 -16.65
C PHE A 345 7.83 28.21 -15.16
N ASN A 346 7.28 29.38 -14.83
CA ASN A 346 6.96 29.78 -13.45
C ASN A 346 5.45 29.80 -13.16
N ASP A 347 4.60 29.62 -14.17
CA ASP A 347 3.15 29.58 -13.98
C ASP A 347 2.73 28.31 -13.24
N VAL A 348 1.59 28.42 -12.56
CA VAL A 348 1.04 27.37 -11.71
C VAL A 348 -0.45 27.30 -11.96
N GLU A 349 -0.93 26.11 -12.30
CA GLU A 349 -2.35 25.86 -12.55
C GLU A 349 -2.92 24.99 -11.42
N ARG A 350 -4.09 25.36 -10.90
CA ARG A 350 -4.86 24.61 -9.92
C ARG A 350 -6.01 23.89 -10.61
N TYR A 351 -6.03 22.58 -10.50
CA TYR A 351 -7.13 21.71 -10.88
C TYR A 351 -8.10 21.52 -9.72
N ASP A 352 -9.37 21.79 -9.97
CA ASP A 352 -10.46 21.48 -9.08
C ASP A 352 -11.13 20.16 -9.51
N ILE A 353 -11.09 19.16 -8.62
CA ILE A 353 -11.49 17.77 -8.94
C ILE A 353 -13.01 17.66 -9.17
N GLU A 354 -13.81 18.40 -8.41
CA GLU A 354 -15.27 18.31 -8.44
C GLU A 354 -15.85 18.97 -9.70
N SER A 355 -15.30 20.12 -10.09
CA SER A 355 -15.70 20.85 -11.31
C SER A 355 -14.97 20.40 -12.59
N ASP A 356 -13.97 19.52 -12.48
CA ASP A 356 -13.11 19.08 -13.59
C ASP A 356 -12.54 20.26 -14.39
N CYS A 357 -12.01 21.27 -13.71
CA CYS A 357 -11.55 22.52 -14.33
C CYS A 357 -10.16 22.94 -13.82
N TRP A 358 -9.34 23.46 -14.73
CA TRP A 358 -8.07 24.12 -14.41
C TRP A 358 -8.25 25.64 -14.30
N SER A 359 -7.51 26.26 -13.40
CA SER A 359 -7.50 27.71 -13.17
C SER A 359 -6.08 28.16 -12.80
N SER A 360 -5.63 29.32 -13.27
CA SER A 360 -4.32 29.86 -12.89
C SER A 360 -4.33 30.35 -11.44
N VAL A 361 -3.25 30.08 -10.71
CA VAL A 361 -2.95 30.72 -9.42
C VAL A 361 -1.71 31.60 -9.57
N ALA A 362 -1.24 32.25 -8.51
CA ALA A 362 -0.05 33.10 -8.60
C ALA A 362 1.18 32.28 -9.06
N PRO A 363 1.98 32.82 -10.00
CA PRO A 363 3.20 32.18 -10.46
C PRO A 363 4.30 32.21 -9.39
N MET A 364 5.25 31.29 -9.50
CA MET A 364 6.50 31.29 -8.74
C MET A 364 7.35 32.51 -9.09
N ASN A 365 8.25 32.92 -8.19
CA ASN A 365 9.17 34.01 -8.45
C ASN A 365 10.23 33.62 -9.49
N THR A 366 10.66 32.34 -9.49
CA THR A 366 11.62 31.78 -10.46
C THR A 366 10.94 30.72 -11.36
N PRO A 367 11.25 30.66 -12.67
CA PRO A 367 10.85 29.53 -13.51
C PRO A 367 11.61 28.25 -13.13
N ARG A 368 10.94 27.09 -13.20
CA ARG A 368 11.50 25.81 -12.71
C ARG A 368 11.09 24.63 -13.58
N GLY A 369 11.94 24.27 -14.55
CA GLY A 369 11.85 23.02 -15.30
C GLY A 369 12.43 21.84 -14.52
N GLY A 370 11.76 20.69 -14.50
CA GLY A 370 12.21 19.52 -13.74
C GLY A 370 12.19 19.76 -12.22
N VAL A 371 11.27 20.59 -11.74
CA VAL A 371 11.10 20.94 -10.34
C VAL A 371 10.58 19.75 -9.51
N GLY A 372 10.86 19.73 -8.22
CA GLY A 372 10.23 18.83 -7.26
C GLY A 372 9.22 19.57 -6.38
N SER A 373 8.12 18.92 -5.98
CA SER A 373 7.12 19.57 -5.11
C SER A 373 6.47 18.65 -4.09
N VAL A 374 6.00 19.21 -2.98
CA VAL A 374 5.18 18.48 -2.00
C VAL A 374 4.29 19.43 -1.18
N ALA A 375 3.15 18.91 -0.70
CA ALA A 375 2.30 19.60 0.28
C ALA A 375 2.72 19.24 1.73
N LEU A 376 3.09 20.25 2.51
CA LEU A 376 3.58 20.11 3.89
C LEU A 376 2.95 21.17 4.81
N GLY A 377 2.16 20.70 5.78
CA GLY A 377 1.25 21.55 6.55
C GLY A 377 0.26 22.27 5.63
N SER A 378 0.12 23.58 5.80
CA SER A 378 -0.77 24.45 5.03
C SER A 378 -0.14 25.07 3.78
N PHE A 379 1.01 24.56 3.31
CA PHE A 379 1.75 25.12 2.17
C PHE A 379 2.12 24.05 1.14
N VAL A 380 2.23 24.47 -0.12
CA VAL A 380 2.88 23.69 -1.19
C VAL A 380 4.30 24.22 -1.36
N TYR A 381 5.29 23.34 -1.44
CA TYR A 381 6.69 23.69 -1.66
C TYR A 381 7.10 23.35 -3.10
N ALA A 382 7.84 24.25 -3.74
CA ALA A 382 8.55 24.04 -5.02
C ALA A 382 10.04 24.09 -4.74
N VAL A 383 10.77 23.05 -5.16
CA VAL A 383 12.11 22.72 -4.66
C VAL A 383 13.05 22.43 -5.81
N GLY A 384 14.08 23.26 -5.97
CA GLY A 384 15.05 23.12 -7.06
C GLY A 384 14.41 23.32 -8.44
N GLY A 385 14.76 22.45 -9.38
CA GLY A 385 14.50 22.62 -10.81
C GLY A 385 15.64 23.37 -11.51
N ASN A 386 15.42 23.74 -12.77
CA ASN A 386 16.32 24.53 -13.60
C ASN A 386 15.56 25.74 -14.15
N ASP A 387 16.19 26.92 -14.21
CA ASP A 387 15.56 28.18 -14.64
C ASP A 387 15.67 28.48 -16.15
N GLY A 388 16.29 27.58 -16.91
CA GLY A 388 16.70 27.75 -18.30
C GLY A 388 18.19 28.06 -18.47
N VAL A 389 18.92 28.33 -17.37
CA VAL A 389 20.36 28.63 -17.35
C VAL A 389 21.12 27.64 -16.45
N ALA A 390 20.63 27.40 -15.23
CA ALA A 390 21.30 26.56 -14.23
C ALA A 390 20.30 25.80 -13.34
N SER A 391 20.77 24.70 -12.72
CA SER A 391 20.03 24.00 -11.67
C SER A 391 20.00 24.85 -10.39
N LEU A 392 18.90 24.75 -9.64
CA LEU A 392 18.60 25.63 -8.51
C LEU A 392 18.78 24.94 -7.15
N SER A 393 19.36 25.64 -6.18
CA SER A 393 19.26 25.34 -4.73
C SER A 393 18.00 25.95 -4.10
N SER A 394 17.47 27.01 -4.71
CA SER A 394 16.40 27.84 -4.15
C SER A 394 15.08 27.09 -4.00
N VAL A 395 14.31 27.48 -2.98
CA VAL A 395 13.06 26.83 -2.59
C VAL A 395 12.02 27.89 -2.28
N GLU A 396 10.81 27.68 -2.76
CA GLU A 396 9.67 28.58 -2.54
C GLU A 396 8.49 27.81 -1.95
N ARG A 397 7.68 28.47 -1.13
CA ARG A 397 6.40 27.95 -0.66
C ARG A 397 5.23 28.81 -1.11
N PHE A 398 4.17 28.16 -1.56
CA PHE A 398 2.89 28.76 -1.90
C PHE A 398 1.94 28.70 -0.70
N ASN A 399 1.29 29.82 -0.40
CA ASN A 399 0.16 29.88 0.52
C ASN A 399 -1.15 30.03 -0.27
N PRO A 400 -2.01 28.99 -0.34
CA PRO A 400 -3.29 29.08 -1.05
C PRO A 400 -4.23 30.17 -0.54
N HIS A 401 -4.19 30.49 0.77
CA HIS A 401 -5.06 31.51 1.36
C HIS A 401 -4.68 32.94 0.95
N LEU A 402 -3.39 33.18 0.67
CA LEU A 402 -2.88 34.47 0.24
C LEU A 402 -2.67 34.54 -1.28
N ASN A 403 -2.86 33.42 -1.99
CA ASN A 403 -2.47 33.22 -3.38
C ASN A 403 -1.08 33.81 -3.69
N LYS A 404 -0.06 33.40 -2.92
CA LYS A 404 1.27 34.00 -2.98
C LYS A 404 2.39 32.99 -2.71
N TRP A 405 3.45 33.07 -3.51
CA TRP A 405 4.72 32.40 -3.27
C TRP A 405 5.65 33.23 -2.39
N THR A 406 6.49 32.56 -1.60
CA THR A 406 7.50 33.19 -0.73
C THR A 406 8.70 32.27 -0.64
N GLU A 407 9.89 32.82 -0.89
CA GLU A 407 11.16 32.10 -0.73
C GLU A 407 11.34 31.61 0.72
N VAL A 408 12.02 30.47 0.86
CA VAL A 408 12.43 29.88 2.13
C VAL A 408 13.89 29.44 2.03
N SER A 409 14.46 28.95 3.14
CA SER A 409 15.83 28.43 3.19
C SER A 409 16.15 27.53 1.99
N GLU A 410 17.24 27.81 1.29
CA GLU A 410 17.71 27.02 0.15
C GLU A 410 18.38 25.71 0.57
N MET A 411 18.43 24.75 -0.36
CA MET A 411 19.18 23.50 -0.20
C MET A 411 20.69 23.75 -0.21
N GLY A 412 21.46 22.84 0.39
CA GLY A 412 22.93 22.85 0.35
C GLY A 412 23.52 22.46 -1.01
N GLN A 413 22.74 21.81 -1.89
CA GLN A 413 23.13 21.49 -3.27
C GLN A 413 22.05 21.90 -4.26
N ARG A 414 22.44 22.36 -5.45
CA ARG A 414 21.52 22.66 -6.56
C ARG A 414 21.05 21.37 -7.24
N ARG A 415 19.76 21.28 -7.59
CA ARG A 415 19.16 20.03 -8.08
C ARG A 415 18.05 20.30 -9.10
N ALA A 416 18.13 19.69 -10.27
CA ALA A 416 17.03 19.56 -11.23
C ALA A 416 16.70 18.08 -11.48
N GLY A 417 15.43 17.76 -11.74
CA GLY A 417 14.96 16.38 -11.91
C GLY A 417 15.08 15.53 -10.63
N ASN A 418 15.10 16.18 -9.47
CA ASN A 418 15.06 15.58 -8.14
C ASN A 418 13.65 15.05 -7.82
N GLY A 419 13.60 13.98 -7.03
CA GLY A 419 12.35 13.53 -6.43
C GLY A 419 12.16 14.19 -5.05
N VAL A 420 10.91 14.51 -4.71
CA VAL A 420 10.57 15.13 -3.42
C VAL A 420 9.42 14.37 -2.78
N SER A 421 9.52 14.10 -1.47
CA SER A 421 8.45 13.46 -0.71
C SER A 421 8.36 14.00 0.72
N LYS A 422 7.25 13.68 1.39
CA LYS A 422 6.99 14.05 2.80
C LYS A 422 7.02 12.80 3.66
N LEU A 423 7.88 12.82 4.66
CA LEU A 423 7.90 11.81 5.73
C LEU A 423 8.08 12.52 7.07
N ASN A 424 7.31 12.11 8.08
CA ASN A 424 7.50 12.54 9.47
C ASN A 424 7.60 14.07 9.68
N GLY A 425 6.64 14.81 9.11
CA GLY A 425 6.58 16.29 9.22
C GLY A 425 7.69 17.04 8.48
N CYS A 426 8.55 16.34 7.76
CA CYS A 426 9.69 16.88 7.03
C CYS A 426 9.56 16.62 5.52
N LEU A 427 10.24 17.45 4.74
CA LEU A 427 10.38 17.30 3.30
C LEU A 427 11.74 16.65 3.02
N TYR A 428 11.76 15.63 2.15
CA TYR A 428 12.99 14.97 1.70
C TYR A 428 13.18 15.20 0.21
N VAL A 429 14.39 15.61 -0.18
CA VAL A 429 14.82 15.79 -1.58
C VAL A 429 15.87 14.75 -1.88
N VAL A 430 15.65 13.99 -2.94
CA VAL A 430 16.42 12.80 -3.27
C VAL A 430 17.00 12.95 -4.68
N GLY A 431 18.31 12.82 -4.80
CA GLY A 431 19.02 12.82 -6.07
C GLY A 431 18.83 14.11 -6.88
N GLY A 432 18.58 13.95 -8.17
CA GLY A 432 18.58 15.04 -9.16
C GLY A 432 19.89 15.11 -9.94
N PHE A 433 20.10 16.25 -10.60
CA PHE A 433 21.27 16.60 -11.39
C PHE A 433 21.69 18.03 -11.04
N ASP A 434 22.98 18.30 -10.87
CA ASP A 434 23.52 19.61 -10.47
C ASP A 434 24.24 20.35 -11.61
N ASP A 435 23.77 20.19 -12.85
CA ASP A 435 24.44 20.63 -14.09
C ASP A 435 25.74 19.85 -14.43
N ASN A 436 26.42 19.26 -13.43
CA ASN A 436 27.64 18.48 -13.63
C ASN A 436 27.37 16.97 -13.64
N SER A 437 26.71 16.45 -12.60
CA SER A 437 26.49 15.02 -12.42
C SER A 437 25.15 14.67 -11.78
N PRO A 438 24.62 13.45 -12.01
CA PRO A 438 23.52 12.92 -11.22
C PRO A 438 23.95 12.74 -9.77
N LEU A 439 23.01 12.87 -8.84
CA LEU A 439 23.29 12.96 -7.41
C LEU A 439 22.84 11.70 -6.64
N SER A 440 23.67 11.25 -5.71
CA SER A 440 23.34 10.28 -4.65
C SER A 440 22.79 10.96 -3.40
N SER A 441 23.21 12.22 -3.16
CA SER A 441 22.93 12.97 -1.94
C SER A 441 21.43 13.17 -1.70
N VAL A 442 21.05 13.11 -0.43
CA VAL A 442 19.67 13.33 0.05
C VAL A 442 19.69 14.43 1.11
N GLU A 443 18.75 15.35 1.01
CA GLU A 443 18.58 16.44 1.96
C GLU A 443 17.18 16.42 2.60
N ARG A 444 17.12 16.70 3.90
CA ARG A 444 15.89 16.84 4.68
C ARG A 444 15.70 18.29 5.10
N PHE A 445 14.52 18.84 4.85
CA PHE A 445 14.08 20.11 5.41
C PHE A 445 13.08 19.89 6.55
N ASP A 446 13.37 20.50 7.70
CA ASP A 446 12.42 20.59 8.80
C ASP A 446 11.75 21.98 8.80
N PRO A 447 10.45 22.11 8.46
CA PRO A 447 9.78 23.40 8.36
C PRO A 447 9.59 24.11 9.71
N ARG A 448 9.86 23.42 10.84
CA ARG A 448 9.76 23.97 12.19
C ARG A 448 11.09 24.56 12.66
N MET A 449 12.20 24.01 12.17
CA MET A 449 13.56 24.52 12.43
C MET A 449 14.07 25.44 11.32
N HIS A 450 13.37 25.52 10.19
CA HIS A 450 13.76 26.27 8.98
C HIS A 450 15.16 25.90 8.45
N ARG A 451 15.59 24.65 8.66
CA ARG A 451 16.94 24.16 8.37
C ARG A 451 16.91 22.94 7.46
N TRP A 452 17.89 22.90 6.56
CA TRP A 452 18.27 21.74 5.76
C TRP A 452 19.39 20.96 6.43
N GLU A 453 19.34 19.63 6.33
CA GLU A 453 20.42 18.74 6.74
C GLU A 453 20.58 17.61 5.73
N TYR A 454 21.83 17.24 5.44
CA TYR A 454 22.13 16.03 4.67
C TYR A 454 21.79 14.80 5.51
N VAL A 455 21.18 13.81 4.86
CA VAL A 455 20.91 12.49 5.43
C VAL A 455 21.56 11.42 4.55
N SER A 456 21.43 10.14 4.95
CA SER A 456 21.88 8.97 4.20
C SER A 456 21.73 9.12 2.69
N GLU A 457 22.85 8.99 1.96
CA GLU A 457 22.85 9.02 0.50
C GLU A 457 22.27 7.73 -0.10
N LEU A 458 21.88 7.82 -1.37
CA LEU A 458 21.60 6.67 -2.22
C LEU A 458 22.89 5.92 -2.58
N THR A 459 22.80 4.61 -2.74
CA THR A 459 23.87 3.72 -3.20
C THR A 459 24.26 4.00 -4.65
N THR A 460 23.34 4.50 -5.46
CA THR A 460 23.57 4.88 -6.86
C THR A 460 23.00 6.28 -7.10
N PRO A 461 23.73 7.19 -7.78
CA PRO A 461 23.19 8.49 -8.15
C PRO A 461 21.97 8.41 -9.09
N ARG A 462 20.98 9.30 -8.94
CA ARG A 462 19.72 9.25 -9.72
C ARG A 462 19.23 10.61 -10.16
N GLY A 463 19.46 10.95 -11.43
CA GLY A 463 18.80 12.07 -12.11
C GLY A 463 17.46 11.65 -12.72
N GLY A 464 16.43 12.49 -12.62
CA GLY A 464 15.08 12.18 -13.11
C GLY A 464 14.42 11.03 -12.33
N VAL A 465 14.64 10.99 -11.02
CA VAL A 465 14.19 9.92 -10.11
C VAL A 465 12.75 10.11 -9.67
N GLY A 466 11.95 9.04 -9.70
CA GLY A 466 10.60 9.04 -9.14
C GLY A 466 10.65 8.72 -7.64
N VAL A 467 9.98 9.51 -6.79
CA VAL A 467 10.08 9.36 -5.33
C VAL A 467 8.72 9.43 -4.65
N ALA A 468 8.47 8.53 -3.71
CA ALA A 468 7.32 8.58 -2.81
C ALA A 468 7.64 8.00 -1.43
N THR A 469 6.77 8.24 -0.45
CA THR A 469 6.91 7.73 0.92
C THR A 469 5.82 6.71 1.21
N VAL A 470 6.19 5.52 1.68
CA VAL A 470 5.25 4.51 2.18
C VAL A 470 5.89 3.68 3.30
N MET A 471 5.07 3.19 4.24
CA MET A 471 5.55 2.40 5.40
C MET A 471 6.66 3.08 6.24
N GLY A 472 6.68 4.42 6.28
CA GLY A 472 7.73 5.18 6.99
C GLY A 472 9.08 5.24 6.28
N ARG A 473 9.17 4.74 5.04
CA ARG A 473 10.38 4.73 4.19
C ARG A 473 10.22 5.66 2.99
N VAL A 474 11.33 6.22 2.51
CA VAL A 474 11.37 6.96 1.23
C VAL A 474 11.86 6.00 0.15
N PHE A 475 11.07 5.85 -0.90
CA PHE A 475 11.38 5.01 -2.06
C PHE A 475 11.87 5.88 -3.22
N ALA A 476 13.06 5.56 -3.74
CA ALA A 476 13.67 6.15 -4.92
C ALA A 476 13.65 5.13 -6.07
N VAL A 477 12.82 5.40 -7.09
CA VAL A 477 12.49 4.49 -8.18
C VAL A 477 13.14 4.97 -9.48
N GLY A 478 13.99 4.12 -10.06
CA GLY A 478 14.60 4.36 -11.37
C GLY A 478 15.49 5.62 -11.42
N GLY A 479 15.38 6.38 -12.50
CA GLY A 479 16.27 7.50 -12.84
C GLY A 479 17.43 7.10 -13.76
N HIS A 480 18.45 7.94 -13.83
CA HIS A 480 19.66 7.76 -14.63
C HIS A 480 20.91 8.12 -13.79
N ASN A 481 21.94 7.28 -13.81
CA ASN A 481 23.13 7.44 -12.98
C ASN A 481 24.31 8.18 -13.65
N GLY A 482 24.15 8.56 -14.92
CA GLY A 482 25.19 9.20 -15.73
C GLY A 482 25.66 8.32 -16.87
N ASN A 483 25.56 7.00 -16.70
CA ASN A 483 25.93 6.00 -17.69
C ASN A 483 24.72 5.23 -18.23
N ILE A 484 23.83 4.77 -17.33
CA ILE A 484 22.69 3.92 -17.66
C ILE A 484 21.39 4.38 -17.00
N TYR A 485 20.27 3.96 -17.58
CA TYR A 485 18.95 4.07 -16.98
C TYR A 485 18.77 2.98 -15.94
N LEU A 486 18.07 3.30 -14.85
CA LEU A 486 17.93 2.43 -13.70
C LEU A 486 16.53 1.82 -13.65
N ASN A 487 16.46 0.53 -13.33
CA ASN A 487 15.25 -0.17 -12.89
C ASN A 487 15.27 -0.51 -11.39
N THR A 488 16.42 -0.31 -10.72
CA THR A 488 16.56 -0.57 -9.30
C THR A 488 15.72 0.41 -8.48
N VAL A 489 15.24 -0.06 -7.33
CA VAL A 489 14.51 0.74 -6.35
C VAL A 489 15.28 0.72 -5.04
N GLU A 490 15.50 1.88 -4.45
CA GLU A 490 16.09 2.01 -3.11
C GLU A 490 15.03 2.51 -2.14
N ALA A 491 14.83 1.81 -1.04
CA ALA A 491 13.96 2.21 0.05
C ALA A 491 14.84 2.50 1.27
N PHE A 492 14.91 3.76 1.71
CA PHE A 492 15.71 4.15 2.87
C PHE A 492 14.85 4.64 4.03
N GLU A 493 15.28 4.32 5.25
CA GLU A 493 14.73 4.84 6.48
C GLU A 493 15.65 5.96 7.00
N PRO A 494 15.24 7.25 6.91
CA PRO A 494 16.14 8.36 7.25
C PRO A 494 16.63 8.36 8.70
N ARG A 495 15.91 7.66 9.60
CA ARG A 495 16.28 7.52 11.02
C ARG A 495 17.32 6.45 11.30
N MET A 496 17.39 5.40 10.49
CA MET A 496 18.40 4.33 10.64
C MET A 496 19.68 4.62 9.85
N ASN A 497 19.65 5.65 8.99
CA ASN A 497 20.76 6.02 8.09
C ASN A 497 21.28 4.83 7.26
N ARG A 498 20.33 4.04 6.75
CA ARG A 498 20.55 2.86 5.91
C ARG A 498 19.51 2.79 4.80
N GLY A 499 19.99 2.48 3.59
CA GLY A 499 19.16 2.11 2.44
C GLY A 499 19.08 0.59 2.30
N GLU A 500 17.94 0.10 1.85
CA GLU A 500 17.69 -1.29 1.46
C GLU A 500 17.18 -1.30 0.00
N LEU A 501 17.37 -2.41 -0.72
CA LEU A 501 16.83 -2.56 -2.07
C LEU A 501 15.32 -2.86 -1.99
N GLY A 502 14.49 -1.95 -2.50
CA GLY A 502 13.02 -2.05 -2.57
C GLY A 502 12.53 -2.90 -3.75
N GLY A 503 13.28 -3.96 -4.08
CA GLY A 503 13.18 -4.68 -5.35
C GLY A 503 13.66 -3.86 -6.55
N SER A 504 13.23 -4.28 -7.73
CA SER A 504 13.41 -3.56 -9.00
C SER A 504 12.09 -3.53 -9.75
N VAL A 505 11.84 -2.43 -10.47
CA VAL A 505 10.86 -2.44 -11.57
C VAL A 505 11.40 -3.30 -12.72
N SER A 506 10.50 -3.78 -13.57
CA SER A 506 10.81 -4.63 -14.72
C SER A 506 11.56 -3.84 -15.80
N HIS A 507 11.17 -2.58 -16.01
CA HIS A 507 11.77 -1.70 -17.02
C HIS A 507 12.60 -0.59 -16.37
N CYS A 508 13.73 -0.24 -16.98
CA CYS A 508 14.46 0.95 -16.60
C CYS A 508 13.64 2.20 -16.93
N ARG A 509 13.47 3.10 -15.95
CA ARG A 509 12.53 4.23 -16.01
C ARG A 509 13.15 5.51 -15.45
N ALA A 510 13.50 6.44 -16.32
CA ALA A 510 13.82 7.83 -15.93
C ALA A 510 12.68 8.79 -16.30
N GLY A 511 12.49 9.84 -15.50
CA GLY A 511 11.38 10.78 -15.67
C GLY A 511 10.00 10.11 -15.52
N THR A 512 9.94 9.05 -14.71
CA THR A 512 8.68 8.40 -14.32
C THR A 512 8.04 9.19 -13.18
N GLY A 513 6.71 9.24 -13.16
CA GLY A 513 5.99 9.79 -12.01
C GLY A 513 5.69 8.67 -11.01
N VAL A 514 5.86 8.96 -9.71
CA VAL A 514 5.66 7.98 -8.64
C VAL A 514 4.75 8.56 -7.57
N ALA A 515 3.73 7.79 -7.16
CA ALA A 515 2.79 8.17 -6.12
C ALA A 515 2.32 6.95 -5.33
N VAL A 516 1.85 7.17 -4.10
CA VAL A 516 1.25 6.11 -3.27
C VAL A 516 -0.25 6.38 -3.20
N CYS A 517 -1.05 5.38 -3.58
CA CYS A 517 -2.50 5.43 -3.53
C CYS A 517 -3.00 4.59 -2.36
N SER A 518 -4.01 5.06 -1.63
CA SER A 518 -4.63 4.33 -0.51
C SER A 518 -5.50 3.13 -0.93
N SER A 519 -5.54 2.78 -2.22
CA SER A 519 -6.19 1.57 -2.74
C SER A 519 -5.51 0.30 -2.23
N HIS A 520 -6.30 -0.76 -2.02
CA HIS A 520 -5.77 -2.07 -1.66
C HIS A 520 -5.20 -2.80 -2.89
N VAL A 521 -4.15 -3.61 -2.71
CA VAL A 521 -3.49 -4.29 -3.84
C VAL A 521 -4.42 -5.22 -4.63
N SER A 522 -5.39 -5.86 -3.97
CA SER A 522 -6.38 -6.72 -4.64
C SER A 522 -7.37 -5.96 -5.54
N GLN A 523 -7.45 -4.63 -5.43
CA GLN A 523 -8.24 -3.80 -6.33
C GLN A 523 -7.52 -3.58 -7.66
N ILE A 524 -6.19 -3.75 -7.72
CA ILE A 524 -5.41 -3.49 -8.92
C ILE A 524 -5.30 -4.76 -9.76
N ARG A 525 -5.82 -4.72 -10.99
CA ARG A 525 -5.69 -5.82 -11.94
C ARG A 525 -4.24 -5.90 -12.43
N ASP A 526 -3.56 -6.97 -12.05
CA ASP A 526 -2.33 -7.40 -12.72
C ASP A 526 -2.66 -7.74 -14.18
N VAL A 527 -2.00 -7.06 -15.12
CA VAL A 527 -2.14 -7.32 -16.57
C VAL A 527 -1.06 -8.26 -17.11
N GLY A 528 -0.17 -8.75 -16.25
CA GLY A 528 1.00 -9.54 -16.61
C GLY A 528 2.05 -8.73 -17.35
N GLN A 529 3.14 -9.37 -17.78
CA GLN A 529 4.11 -8.74 -18.68
C GLN A 529 3.45 -8.51 -20.05
N GLY A 530 2.90 -7.30 -20.23
CA GLY A 530 2.34 -6.82 -21.48
C GLY A 530 3.36 -6.96 -22.61
N SER A 531 2.91 -7.41 -23.77
CA SER A 531 3.78 -7.87 -24.86
C SER A 531 4.67 -6.76 -25.45
N SER A 532 5.89 -7.17 -25.81
CA SER A 532 6.98 -6.45 -26.49
C SER A 532 7.86 -5.50 -25.65
N ASN A 533 9.17 -5.70 -25.82
CA ASN A 533 10.29 -4.86 -25.42
C ASN A 533 10.66 -4.85 -23.93
N VAL A 534 11.31 -5.94 -23.50
CA VAL A 534 12.42 -5.85 -22.54
C VAL A 534 13.50 -4.97 -23.15
N ALA A 535 13.41 -3.66 -22.92
CA ALA A 535 14.41 -2.71 -23.38
C ALA A 535 15.66 -2.85 -22.50
N ASN A 536 16.76 -3.35 -23.08
CA ASN A 536 18.04 -3.49 -22.40
C ASN A 536 18.46 -2.17 -21.76
N CYS A 537 18.92 -2.22 -20.51
CA CYS A 537 19.39 -1.06 -19.74
C CYS A 537 20.87 -0.74 -20.00
N MET A 538 21.31 -0.91 -21.26
CA MET A 538 22.67 -0.57 -21.73
C MET A 538 22.69 0.80 -22.40
#